data_AF-A0A1X7FXT5-F1
#
_entry.id   AF-A0A1X7FXT5-F1
#
_cell.length_a   1.000
_cell.length_b   1.000
_cell.length_c   1.000
_cell.angle_alpha   90.00
_cell.angle_beta   90.00
_cell.angle_gamma   90.00
#
_symmetry.space_group_name_H-M   'P 1'
#
loop_
_entity.id
_entity.type
_entity.pdbx_description
1 polymer ?
#
loop_
_entity_poly.entity_id
_entity_poly.type
_entity_poly.pdbx_seq_one_letter_code
_entity_poly.pdbx_strand_id
1 'polypeptide(L)'
;MTYESPTLIDDWLLWMQDFHREALQLTQALAFDPDGVSDPELLSVKFGLYARLLTFLDTAIRHTQSDKLLDLRIVARNIIECGMHMDAASRWPDYLQKLKDDDKASRRSLAAEIPAEILDVEARRLRQDMLNDKTAKRLQPTELGKGSEFARLVLMYRKISSDTAHVTASSITRHLVEDADGFGQLTIDPMISDEDLYEAFTSIALTLLLCTWLLMDAVPTSQRSDVMMELARRHQALYQRDIRLSAED
;
A
#
# COMPACT_ATOMS: atom_id res chain seq x y z
N MET A 1 -1.94 32.24 -25.06
CA MET A 1 -3.17 31.45 -24.87
C MET A 1 -2.77 30.31 -23.95
N THR A 2 -2.86 30.54 -22.65
CA THR A 2 -2.45 29.61 -21.60
C THR A 2 -3.52 28.54 -21.47
N TYR A 3 -3.22 27.33 -21.92
CA TYR A 3 -4.04 26.17 -21.58
C TYR A 3 -3.83 25.89 -20.09
N GLU A 4 -4.74 26.39 -19.26
CA GLU A 4 -4.93 25.92 -17.89
C GLU A 4 -5.55 24.52 -17.98
N SER A 5 -4.71 23.52 -18.29
CA SER A 5 -5.07 22.13 -17.98
C SER A 5 -4.80 21.95 -16.48
N PRO A 6 -5.73 21.36 -15.70
CA PRO A 6 -5.40 20.92 -14.36
C PRO A 6 -4.13 20.06 -14.43
N THR A 7 -3.20 20.28 -13.51
CA THR A 7 -1.95 19.52 -13.50
C THR A 7 -2.25 18.05 -13.21
N LEU A 8 -1.41 17.12 -13.68
CA LEU A 8 -1.49 15.68 -13.37
C LEU A 8 -1.82 15.45 -11.87
N ILE A 9 -1.12 16.18 -11.01
CA ILE A 9 -1.24 16.11 -9.55
C ILE A 9 -2.63 16.51 -9.08
N ASP A 10 -3.21 17.61 -9.59
CA ASP A 10 -4.51 18.13 -9.13
C ASP A 10 -5.65 17.14 -9.39
N ASP A 11 -5.67 16.53 -10.58
CA ASP A 11 -6.71 15.58 -10.95
C ASP A 11 -6.64 14.30 -10.13
N TRP A 12 -5.44 13.77 -9.93
CA TRP A 12 -5.21 12.59 -9.11
C TRP A 12 -5.50 12.87 -7.63
N LEU A 13 -5.14 14.05 -7.13
CA LEU A 13 -5.48 14.50 -5.78
C LEU A 13 -7.00 14.57 -5.58
N LEU A 14 -7.72 15.20 -6.51
CA LEU A 14 -9.18 15.28 -6.45
C LEU A 14 -9.81 13.88 -6.48
N TRP A 15 -9.33 13.00 -7.35
CA TRP A 15 -9.81 11.62 -7.41
C TRP A 15 -9.58 10.87 -6.10
N MET A 16 -8.39 11.00 -5.48
CA MET A 16 -8.09 10.37 -4.20
C MET A 16 -8.95 10.90 -3.06
N GLN A 17 -9.19 12.21 -3.01
CA GLN A 17 -10.06 12.84 -2.01
C GLN A 17 -11.51 12.37 -2.14
N ASP A 18 -12.02 12.31 -3.37
CA ASP A 18 -13.35 11.78 -3.65
C ASP A 18 -13.43 10.32 -3.23
N PHE A 19 -12.47 9.49 -3.65
CA PHE A 19 -12.42 8.09 -3.26
C PHE A 19 -12.41 7.93 -1.74
N HIS A 20 -11.56 8.67 -1.03
CA HIS A 20 -11.45 8.59 0.42
C HIS A 20 -12.79 8.90 1.11
N ARG A 21 -13.47 9.97 0.68
CA ARG A 21 -14.78 10.35 1.22
C ARG A 21 -15.82 9.24 1.03
N GLU A 22 -15.91 8.67 -0.16
CA GLU A 22 -16.88 7.62 -0.46
C GLU A 22 -16.53 6.30 0.24
N ALA A 23 -15.23 5.99 0.37
CA ALA A 23 -14.77 4.80 1.10
C ALA A 23 -15.09 4.89 2.59
N LEU A 24 -15.00 6.07 3.21
CA LEU A 24 -15.42 6.27 4.60
C LEU A 24 -16.93 6.09 4.81
N GLN A 25 -17.76 6.49 3.83
CA GLN A 25 -19.19 6.20 3.89
C GLN A 25 -19.46 4.70 3.75
N LEU A 26 -18.73 4.03 2.84
CA LEU A 26 -18.81 2.59 2.67
C LEU A 26 -18.46 1.84 3.96
N THR A 27 -17.38 2.20 4.65
CA THR A 27 -16.99 1.52 5.91
C THR A 27 -18.01 1.69 7.03
N GLN A 28 -18.74 2.80 7.06
CA GLN A 28 -19.85 3.00 8.02
C GLN A 28 -21.07 2.14 7.70
N ALA A 29 -21.30 1.84 6.42
CA ALA A 29 -22.42 1.01 5.96
C ALA A 29 -22.10 -0.49 5.97
N LEU A 30 -20.82 -0.87 5.89
CA LEU A 30 -20.40 -2.27 5.92
C LEU A 30 -20.49 -2.82 7.34
N ALA A 31 -21.48 -3.68 7.56
CA ALA A 31 -21.63 -4.51 8.74
C ALA A 31 -21.80 -5.97 8.34
N PHE A 32 -21.28 -6.88 9.15
CA PHE A 32 -21.53 -8.32 8.99
C PHE A 32 -21.89 -8.93 10.34
N ASP A 33 -22.79 -9.92 10.29
CA ASP A 33 -23.07 -10.80 11.42
C ASP A 33 -22.03 -11.93 11.42
N PRO A 34 -21.18 -12.06 12.47
CA PRO A 34 -20.16 -13.11 12.54
C PRO A 34 -20.73 -14.53 12.37
N ASP A 35 -21.96 -14.78 12.82
CA ASP A 35 -22.62 -16.08 12.71
C ASP A 35 -23.13 -16.35 11.28
N GLY A 36 -23.23 -15.31 10.46
CA GLY A 36 -23.66 -15.37 9.06
C GLY A 36 -22.52 -15.51 8.04
N VAL A 37 -21.27 -15.64 8.49
CA VAL A 37 -20.09 -15.74 7.61
C VAL A 37 -19.30 -17.01 7.88
N SER A 38 -18.75 -17.60 6.81
CA SER A 38 -18.00 -18.86 6.90
C SER A 38 -16.67 -18.74 7.65
N ASP A 39 -16.01 -17.59 7.56
CA ASP A 39 -14.73 -17.31 8.22
C ASP A 39 -14.71 -15.86 8.77
N PRO A 40 -15.26 -15.63 9.98
CA PRO A 40 -15.34 -14.29 10.56
C PRO A 40 -13.96 -13.73 10.93
N GLU A 41 -12.96 -14.58 11.20
CA GLU A 41 -11.60 -14.13 11.49
C GLU A 41 -10.93 -13.58 10.22
N LEU A 42 -11.03 -14.29 9.10
CA LEU A 42 -10.49 -13.82 7.82
C LEU A 42 -11.17 -12.54 7.37
N LEU A 43 -12.50 -12.46 7.52
CA LEU A 43 -13.22 -11.23 7.19
C LEU A 43 -12.76 -10.06 8.06
N SER A 44 -12.59 -10.26 9.37
CA SER A 44 -12.06 -9.22 10.27
C SER A 44 -10.67 -8.74 9.85
N VAL A 45 -9.79 -9.64 9.38
CA VAL A 45 -8.49 -9.27 8.83
C VAL A 45 -8.64 -8.44 7.55
N LYS A 46 -9.56 -8.79 6.64
CA LYS A 46 -9.84 -7.98 5.44
C LYS A 46 -10.33 -6.58 5.80
N PHE A 47 -11.22 -6.44 6.78
CA PHE A 47 -11.63 -5.13 7.30
C PHE A 47 -10.44 -4.34 7.87
N GLY A 48 -9.57 -4.98 8.65
CA GLY A 48 -8.36 -4.36 9.18
C GLY A 48 -7.39 -3.90 8.10
N LEU A 49 -7.18 -4.70 7.05
CA LEU A 49 -6.37 -4.34 5.89
C LEU A 49 -6.96 -3.14 5.14
N TYR A 50 -8.27 -3.11 4.96
CA TYR A 50 -8.95 -1.99 4.30
C TYR A 50 -8.88 -0.70 5.13
N ALA A 51 -9.07 -0.78 6.45
CA ALA A 51 -8.90 0.37 7.33
C ALA A 51 -7.46 0.92 7.28
N ARG A 52 -6.46 0.03 7.30
CA ARG A 52 -5.04 0.40 7.16
C ARG A 52 -4.75 1.07 5.80
N LEU A 53 -5.33 0.54 4.72
CA LEU A 53 -5.26 1.13 3.39
C LEU A 53 -5.81 2.57 3.36
N LEU A 54 -6.97 2.83 3.99
CA LEU A 54 -7.56 4.17 4.05
C LEU A 54 -6.72 5.15 4.89
N THR A 55 -6.10 4.69 5.98
CA THR A 55 -5.13 5.51 6.74
C THR A 55 -3.95 5.94 5.88
N PHE A 56 -3.42 5.04 5.04
CA PHE A 56 -2.35 5.40 4.10
C PHE A 56 -2.84 6.30 2.98
N LEU A 57 -4.05 6.12 2.47
CA LEU A 57 -4.64 7.03 1.48
C LEU A 57 -4.74 8.46 2.02
N ASP A 58 -5.25 8.62 3.24
CA ASP A 58 -5.31 9.93 3.87
C ASP A 58 -3.92 10.57 4.01
N THR A 59 -2.91 9.77 4.36
CA THR A 59 -1.50 10.22 4.42
C THR A 59 -0.97 10.63 3.03
N ALA A 60 -1.27 9.85 1.99
CA ALA A 60 -0.90 10.16 0.60
C ALA A 60 -1.54 11.48 0.12
N ILE A 61 -2.80 11.72 0.46
CA ILE A 61 -3.50 12.99 0.16
C ILE A 61 -2.77 14.16 0.82
N ARG A 62 -2.43 14.06 2.12
CA ARG A 62 -1.73 15.14 2.85
C ARG A 62 -0.34 15.43 2.28
N HIS A 63 0.43 14.40 1.91
CA HIS A 63 1.73 14.58 1.27
C HIS A 63 1.61 15.25 -0.09
N THR A 64 0.62 14.84 -0.90
CA THR A 64 0.34 15.47 -2.20
C THR A 64 -0.02 16.95 -2.04
N GLN A 65 -0.89 17.29 -1.06
CA GLN A 65 -1.27 18.68 -0.77
C GLN A 65 -0.11 19.56 -0.28
N SER A 66 0.89 18.94 0.34
CA SER A 66 2.04 19.64 0.91
C SER A 66 3.28 19.61 -0.01
N ASP A 67 3.10 19.18 -1.27
CA ASP A 67 4.17 19.01 -2.26
C ASP A 67 5.31 18.09 -1.78
N LYS A 68 4.97 17.07 -0.98
CA LYS A 68 5.89 16.05 -0.46
C LYS A 68 5.81 14.78 -1.30
N LEU A 69 6.21 14.90 -2.55
CA LEU A 69 5.97 13.87 -3.55
C LEU A 69 6.86 12.62 -3.38
N LEU A 70 8.06 12.77 -2.82
CA LEU A 70 8.87 11.60 -2.43
C LEU A 70 8.18 10.80 -1.31
N ASP A 71 7.64 11.49 -0.30
CA ASP A 71 6.91 10.85 0.81
C ASP A 71 5.62 10.18 0.31
N LEU A 72 4.91 10.81 -0.62
CA LEU A 72 3.77 10.18 -1.31
C LEU A 72 4.15 8.82 -1.90
N ARG A 73 5.31 8.71 -2.57
CA ARG A 73 5.76 7.43 -3.14
C ARG A 73 6.08 6.40 -2.06
N ILE A 74 6.68 6.79 -0.95
CA ILE A 74 6.90 5.91 0.21
C ILE A 74 5.54 5.36 0.70
N VAL A 75 4.52 6.21 0.79
CA VAL A 75 3.18 5.81 1.23
C VAL A 75 2.48 4.94 0.17
N ALA A 76 2.68 5.21 -1.12
CA ALA A 76 2.17 4.40 -2.22
C ALA A 76 2.62 2.93 -2.12
N ARG A 77 3.88 2.68 -1.74
CA ARG A 77 4.38 1.33 -1.45
C ARG A 77 3.52 0.62 -0.39
N ASN A 78 3.22 1.31 0.70
CA ASN A 78 2.46 0.74 1.82
C ASN A 78 0.99 0.47 1.44
N ILE A 79 0.42 1.32 0.58
CA ILE A 79 -0.90 1.10 -0.03
C ILE A 79 -0.88 -0.19 -0.86
N ILE A 80 0.08 -0.33 -1.78
CA ILE A 80 0.22 -1.51 -2.65
C ILE A 80 0.41 -2.78 -1.82
N GLU A 81 1.21 -2.73 -0.75
CA GLU A 81 1.41 -3.87 0.15
C GLU A 81 0.10 -4.31 0.82
N CYS A 82 -0.74 -3.37 1.26
CA CYS A 82 -2.10 -3.70 1.75
C CYS A 82 -2.94 -4.38 0.66
N GLY A 83 -2.82 -3.92 -0.59
CA GLY A 83 -3.44 -4.55 -1.76
C GLY A 83 -3.02 -6.00 -1.98
N MET A 84 -1.71 -6.25 -1.93
CA MET A 84 -1.15 -7.58 -2.07
C MET A 84 -1.62 -8.52 -0.96
N HIS A 85 -1.73 -8.03 0.28
CA HIS A 85 -2.30 -8.77 1.39
C HIS A 85 -3.81 -9.05 1.22
N MET A 86 -4.60 -8.07 0.77
CA MET A 86 -6.04 -8.24 0.54
C MET A 86 -6.32 -9.30 -0.54
N ASP A 87 -5.55 -9.27 -1.63
CA ASP A 87 -5.61 -10.25 -2.70
C ASP A 87 -5.20 -11.65 -2.21
N ALA A 88 -4.08 -11.76 -1.48
CA ALA A 88 -3.66 -13.03 -0.88
C ALA A 88 -4.70 -13.60 0.10
N ALA A 89 -5.31 -12.74 0.93
CA ALA A 89 -6.40 -13.10 1.84
C ALA A 89 -7.66 -13.61 1.12
N SER A 90 -7.80 -13.32 -0.17
CA SER A 90 -8.95 -13.75 -0.97
C SER A 90 -8.67 -15.01 -1.78
N ARG A 91 -7.40 -15.36 -1.99
CA ARG A 91 -6.99 -16.51 -2.82
C ARG A 91 -6.40 -17.67 -2.04
N TRP A 92 -5.71 -17.41 -0.93
CA TRP A 92 -4.98 -18.45 -0.20
C TRP A 92 -5.82 -19.00 0.95
N PRO A 93 -6.17 -20.30 0.93
CA PRO A 93 -6.94 -20.92 2.00
C PRO A 93 -6.23 -20.89 3.37
N ASP A 94 -4.90 -20.84 3.37
CA ASP A 94 -4.07 -20.82 4.58
C ASP A 94 -3.52 -19.43 4.94
N TYR A 95 -4.07 -18.34 4.35
CA TYR A 95 -3.58 -16.98 4.56
C TYR A 95 -3.50 -16.59 6.04
N LEU A 96 -4.56 -16.86 6.83
CA LEU A 96 -4.58 -16.54 8.25
C LEU A 96 -3.44 -17.20 9.02
N GLN A 97 -3.16 -18.47 8.71
CA GLN A 97 -2.06 -19.19 9.34
C GLN A 97 -0.71 -18.56 8.96
N LYS A 98 -0.52 -18.23 7.67
CA LYS A 98 0.70 -17.54 7.20
C LYS A 98 0.90 -16.18 7.87
N LEU A 99 -0.17 -15.40 8.05
CA LEU A 99 -0.09 -14.10 8.72
C LEU A 99 0.28 -14.25 10.20
N LYS A 100 -0.31 -15.23 10.89
CA LYS A 100 0.05 -15.56 12.29
C LYS A 100 1.50 -16.04 12.40
N ASP A 101 1.96 -16.85 11.46
CA ASP A 101 3.34 -17.33 11.42
C ASP A 101 4.33 -16.18 11.15
N ASP A 102 3.97 -15.20 10.34
CA ASP A 102 4.80 -14.01 10.11
C ASP A 102 4.98 -13.17 11.38
N ASP A 103 3.88 -12.87 12.09
CA ASP A 103 3.92 -12.15 13.38
C ASP A 103 4.78 -12.89 14.41
N LYS A 104 4.60 -14.22 14.53
CA LYS A 104 5.46 -15.05 15.39
C LYS A 104 6.93 -14.99 14.99
N ALA A 105 7.23 -15.08 13.69
CA ALA A 105 8.61 -15.01 13.20
C ALA A 105 9.25 -13.64 13.48
N SER A 106 8.46 -12.56 13.40
CA SER A 106 8.88 -11.20 13.78
C SER A 106 9.19 -11.10 15.28
N ARG A 107 8.26 -11.55 16.15
CA ARG A 107 8.46 -11.55 17.61
C ARG A 107 9.65 -12.38 18.04
N ARG A 108 9.85 -13.55 17.44
CA ARG A 108 11.04 -14.38 17.67
C ARG A 108 12.32 -13.66 17.28
N SER A 109 12.33 -12.98 16.13
CA SER A 109 13.48 -12.21 15.68
C SER A 109 13.82 -11.10 16.66
N LEU A 110 12.81 -10.37 17.16
CA LEU A 110 13.00 -9.34 18.18
C LEU A 110 13.55 -9.95 19.48
N ALA A 111 12.98 -11.07 19.94
CA ALA A 111 13.41 -11.77 21.14
C ALA A 111 14.89 -12.22 21.06
N ALA A 112 15.38 -12.58 19.86
CA ALA A 112 16.76 -12.97 19.65
C ALA A 112 17.75 -11.81 19.89
N GLU A 113 17.37 -10.59 19.52
CA GLU A 113 18.20 -9.38 19.65
C GLU A 113 18.25 -8.83 21.08
N ILE A 114 17.24 -9.15 21.92
CA ILE A 114 17.20 -8.68 23.31
C ILE A 114 18.16 -9.53 24.16
N PRO A 115 19.19 -8.94 24.80
CA PRO A 115 20.09 -9.67 25.69
C PRO A 115 19.32 -10.22 26.91
N ALA A 116 19.61 -11.46 27.34
CA ALA A 116 18.90 -12.07 28.47
C ALA A 116 19.27 -11.44 29.81
N GLU A 117 20.45 -10.81 29.88
CA GLU A 117 21.06 -10.22 31.06
C GLU A 117 20.30 -8.99 31.56
N ILE A 118 19.65 -8.25 30.64
CA ILE A 118 18.90 -7.04 30.95
C ILE A 118 17.44 -7.31 31.34
N LEU A 119 16.99 -8.57 31.26
CA LEU A 119 15.61 -8.97 31.52
C LEU A 119 15.45 -9.52 32.94
N ASP A 120 14.28 -9.34 33.53
CA ASP A 120 13.89 -10.06 34.75
C ASP A 120 13.52 -11.53 34.46
N VAL A 121 13.18 -12.29 35.51
CA VAL A 121 12.89 -13.72 35.41
C VAL A 121 11.68 -14.01 34.52
N GLU A 122 10.63 -13.19 34.58
CA GLU A 122 9.40 -13.38 33.83
C GLU A 122 9.62 -13.05 32.35
N ALA A 123 10.27 -11.94 32.07
CA ALA A 123 10.65 -11.52 30.72
C ALA A 123 11.63 -12.50 30.06
N ARG A 124 12.57 -13.09 30.81
CA ARG A 124 13.44 -14.16 30.30
C ARG A 124 12.65 -15.41 29.91
N ARG A 125 11.64 -15.79 30.68
CA ARG A 125 10.78 -16.93 30.36
C ARG A 125 9.97 -16.67 29.09
N LEU A 126 9.34 -15.50 28.99
CA LEU A 126 8.59 -15.09 27.80
C LEU A 126 9.49 -15.06 26.55
N ARG A 127 10.70 -14.50 26.67
CA ARG A 127 11.71 -14.51 25.61
C ARG A 127 12.05 -15.93 25.18
N GLN A 128 12.27 -16.84 26.14
CA GLN A 128 12.60 -18.24 25.83
C GLN A 128 11.45 -18.95 25.12
N ASP A 129 10.20 -18.70 25.53
CA ASP A 129 9.01 -19.24 24.88
C ASP A 129 8.91 -18.77 23.42
N MET A 130 9.20 -17.50 23.13
CA MET A 130 9.26 -16.96 21.76
C MET A 130 10.38 -17.59 20.92
N LEU A 131 11.56 -17.84 21.52
CA LEU A 131 12.69 -18.47 20.85
C LEU A 131 12.48 -19.96 20.54
N ASN A 132 11.63 -20.63 21.31
CA ASN A 132 11.34 -22.04 21.15
C ASN A 132 10.42 -22.33 19.93
N ASP A 133 9.64 -21.35 19.47
CA ASP A 133 8.80 -21.51 18.26
C ASP A 133 9.64 -21.37 16.97
N LYS A 134 10.25 -22.48 16.54
CA LYS A 134 11.11 -22.55 15.35
C LYS A 134 10.33 -22.67 14.03
N THR A 135 9.03 -22.92 14.08
CA THR A 135 8.23 -23.30 12.91
C THR A 135 7.71 -22.11 12.11
N ALA A 136 7.62 -20.94 12.75
CA ALA A 136 7.18 -19.69 12.17
C ALA A 136 8.07 -19.23 11.01
N LYS A 137 7.44 -18.89 9.87
CA LYS A 137 8.09 -18.37 8.66
C LYS A 137 7.62 -16.96 8.38
N ARG A 138 8.55 -16.09 7.99
CA ARG A 138 8.22 -14.74 7.53
C ARG A 138 7.54 -14.79 6.18
N LEU A 139 6.52 -13.97 6.00
CA LEU A 139 5.83 -13.80 4.73
C LEU A 139 6.56 -12.73 3.92
N GLN A 140 7.09 -13.10 2.77
CA GLN A 140 7.76 -12.14 1.91
C GLN A 140 6.76 -11.46 0.97
N PRO A 141 6.86 -10.15 0.72
CA PRO A 141 6.01 -9.46 -0.24
C PRO A 141 6.00 -10.12 -1.62
N THR A 142 7.14 -10.66 -2.05
CA THR A 142 7.24 -11.40 -3.33
C THR A 142 6.44 -12.70 -3.36
N GLU A 143 6.14 -13.28 -2.20
CA GLU A 143 5.30 -14.46 -2.09
C GLU A 143 3.83 -14.12 -2.24
N LEU A 144 3.38 -12.97 -1.72
CA LEU A 144 1.98 -12.51 -1.85
C LEU A 144 1.49 -12.48 -3.30
N GLY A 145 2.40 -12.15 -4.22
CA GLY A 145 2.15 -12.12 -5.66
C GLY A 145 1.97 -13.47 -6.34
N LYS A 146 2.32 -14.58 -5.69
CA LYS A 146 2.25 -15.92 -6.32
C LYS A 146 0.78 -16.30 -6.55
N GLY A 147 0.46 -16.58 -7.81
CA GLY A 147 -0.90 -16.93 -8.24
C GLY A 147 -1.88 -15.75 -8.22
N SER A 148 -1.39 -14.51 -8.17
CA SER A 148 -2.22 -13.31 -8.31
C SER A 148 -2.43 -12.99 -9.79
N GLU A 149 -3.65 -12.59 -10.16
CA GLU A 149 -3.93 -11.99 -11.46
C GLU A 149 -3.42 -10.54 -11.55
N PHE A 150 -3.05 -9.96 -10.40
CA PHE A 150 -2.56 -8.58 -10.28
C PHE A 150 -1.04 -8.50 -10.22
N ALA A 151 -0.35 -9.21 -11.12
CA ALA A 151 1.13 -9.23 -11.18
C ALA A 151 1.74 -7.82 -11.28
N ARG A 152 1.00 -6.87 -11.87
CA ARG A 152 1.38 -5.45 -11.93
C ARG A 152 1.63 -4.86 -10.52
N LEU A 153 0.83 -5.19 -9.51
CA LEU A 153 1.02 -4.68 -8.15
C LEU A 153 2.37 -5.09 -7.56
N VAL A 154 2.82 -6.33 -7.81
CA VAL A 154 4.11 -6.83 -7.34
C VAL A 154 5.27 -6.08 -8.02
N LEU A 155 5.13 -5.80 -9.32
CA LEU A 155 6.12 -5.05 -10.08
C LEU A 155 6.23 -3.60 -9.57
N MET A 156 5.09 -2.93 -9.38
CA MET A 156 5.03 -1.56 -8.86
C MET A 156 5.56 -1.49 -7.42
N TYR A 157 5.19 -2.43 -6.57
CA TYR A 157 5.73 -2.56 -5.23
C TYR A 157 7.27 -2.65 -5.26
N ARG A 158 7.84 -3.51 -6.12
CA ARG A 158 9.31 -3.65 -6.23
C ARG A 158 9.98 -2.38 -6.72
N LYS A 159 9.43 -1.75 -7.77
CA LYS A 159 9.98 -0.52 -8.35
C LYS A 159 10.00 0.60 -7.30
N ILE A 160 8.85 0.88 -6.69
CA ILE A 160 8.73 1.92 -5.66
C ILE A 160 9.56 1.56 -4.41
N SER A 161 9.52 0.32 -3.94
CA SER A 161 10.28 -0.09 -2.74
C SER A 161 11.80 0.01 -2.91
N SER A 162 12.32 -0.26 -4.11
CA SER A 162 13.74 -0.08 -4.42
C SER A 162 14.13 1.40 -4.47
N ASP A 163 13.20 2.26 -4.90
CA ASP A 163 13.42 3.68 -5.12
C ASP A 163 13.29 4.50 -3.82
N THR A 164 12.39 4.10 -2.91
CA THR A 164 12.01 4.96 -1.78
C THR A 164 12.16 4.33 -0.39
N ALA A 165 12.19 3.00 -0.26
CA ALA A 165 12.21 2.33 1.05
C ALA A 165 13.56 1.68 1.40
N HIS A 166 14.30 1.23 0.39
CA HIS A 166 15.63 0.65 0.58
C HIS A 166 16.71 1.67 0.24
N VAL A 167 17.78 1.68 1.03
CA VAL A 167 18.99 2.42 0.70
C VAL A 167 19.67 1.74 -0.48
N THR A 168 19.36 2.20 -1.68
CA THR A 168 19.94 1.74 -2.95
C THR A 168 20.74 2.87 -3.59
N ALA A 169 21.61 2.55 -4.55
CA ALA A 169 22.30 3.58 -5.33
C ALA A 169 21.29 4.55 -5.97
N SER A 170 20.22 4.02 -6.57
CA SER A 170 19.15 4.82 -7.18
C SER A 170 18.45 5.73 -6.17
N SER A 171 18.11 5.24 -4.97
CA SER A 171 17.44 6.06 -3.95
C SER A 171 18.36 7.17 -3.43
N ILE A 172 19.67 6.91 -3.30
CA ILE A 172 20.65 7.90 -2.83
C ILE A 172 20.94 8.95 -3.91
N THR A 173 21.16 8.52 -5.16
CA THR A 173 21.57 9.42 -6.25
C THR A 173 20.54 10.51 -6.54
N ARG A 174 19.25 10.28 -6.27
CA ARG A 174 18.22 11.34 -6.37
C ARG A 174 18.51 12.56 -5.49
N HIS A 175 19.18 12.36 -4.36
CA HIS A 175 19.54 13.43 -3.43
C HIS A 175 20.82 14.19 -3.84
N LEU A 176 21.48 13.81 -4.93
CA LEU A 176 22.67 14.45 -5.44
C LEU A 176 22.41 15.00 -6.85
N VAL A 177 22.45 16.33 -6.99
CA VAL A 177 22.28 17.02 -8.27
C VAL A 177 23.58 17.73 -8.62
N GLU A 178 24.09 17.57 -9.84
CA GLU A 178 25.22 18.35 -10.32
C GLU A 178 24.73 19.71 -10.83
N ASP A 179 25.38 20.79 -10.41
CA ASP A 179 25.14 22.12 -10.97
C ASP A 179 25.88 22.32 -12.32
N ALA A 180 25.68 23.49 -12.93
CA ALA A 180 26.25 23.82 -14.23
C ALA A 180 27.79 23.81 -14.26
N ASP A 181 28.44 23.95 -13.10
CA ASP A 181 29.89 23.94 -12.94
C ASP A 181 30.42 22.54 -12.51
N GLY A 182 29.53 21.55 -12.41
CA GLY A 182 29.86 20.17 -12.05
C GLY A 182 30.04 19.93 -10.55
N PHE A 183 29.60 20.86 -9.68
CA PHE A 183 29.59 20.62 -8.24
C PHE A 183 28.34 19.85 -7.83
N GLY A 184 28.53 18.81 -7.02
CA GLY A 184 27.43 18.06 -6.42
C GLY A 184 26.75 18.86 -5.31
N GLN A 185 25.46 19.14 -5.48
CA GLN A 185 24.59 19.75 -4.50
C GLN A 185 23.66 18.72 -3.87
N LEU A 186 23.52 18.78 -2.54
CA LEU A 186 22.60 17.94 -1.80
C LEU A 186 21.18 18.51 -1.90
N THR A 187 20.21 17.67 -2.25
CA THR A 187 18.79 18.00 -2.12
C THR A 187 18.10 17.09 -1.11
N ILE A 188 17.28 17.68 -0.22
CA ILE A 188 16.51 16.93 0.78
C ILE A 188 15.19 16.43 0.18
N ASP A 189 14.65 17.17 -0.79
CA ASP A 189 13.36 16.91 -1.44
C ASP A 189 13.59 16.91 -2.96
N PRO A 190 14.05 15.77 -3.52
CA PRO A 190 14.36 15.70 -4.94
C PRO A 190 13.09 15.79 -5.77
N MET A 191 13.19 16.49 -6.90
CA MET A 191 12.10 16.54 -7.88
C MET A 191 11.79 15.12 -8.37
N ILE A 192 10.50 14.77 -8.37
CA ILE A 192 10.02 13.50 -8.90
C ILE A 192 9.50 13.73 -10.32
N SER A 193 9.85 12.85 -11.26
CA SER A 193 9.38 12.97 -12.63
C SER A 193 7.88 12.68 -12.73
N ASP A 194 7.22 13.28 -13.73
CA ASP A 194 5.80 13.06 -13.98
C ASP A 194 5.47 11.58 -14.23
N GLU A 195 6.36 10.82 -14.88
CA GLU A 195 6.22 9.37 -15.06
C GLU A 195 6.18 8.62 -13.73
N ASP A 196 7.07 8.99 -12.81
CA ASP A 196 7.15 8.38 -11.48
C ASP A 196 5.94 8.72 -10.60
N LEU A 197 5.43 9.95 -10.72
CA LEU A 197 4.20 10.39 -10.06
C LEU A 197 2.97 9.68 -10.64
N TYR A 198 2.88 9.62 -11.95
CA TYR A 198 1.83 8.92 -12.66
C TYR A 198 1.79 7.44 -12.25
N GLU A 199 2.93 6.78 -12.17
CA GLU A 199 3.03 5.41 -11.68
C GLU A 199 2.51 5.26 -10.25
N ALA A 200 2.88 6.19 -9.35
CA ALA A 200 2.44 6.16 -7.96
C ALA A 200 0.92 6.35 -7.85
N PHE A 201 0.36 7.39 -8.49
CA PHE A 201 -1.07 7.67 -8.43
C PHE A 201 -1.92 6.55 -9.03
N THR A 202 -1.54 6.04 -10.20
CA THR A 202 -2.27 4.93 -10.84
C THR A 202 -2.20 3.65 -10.01
N SER A 203 -1.06 3.38 -9.36
CA SER A 203 -0.90 2.22 -8.48
C SER A 203 -1.74 2.34 -7.21
N ILE A 204 -1.80 3.54 -6.61
CA ILE A 204 -2.70 3.84 -5.49
C ILE A 204 -4.14 3.59 -5.91
N ALA A 205 -4.58 4.20 -7.01
CA ALA A 205 -5.96 4.12 -7.47
C ALA A 205 -6.39 2.69 -7.81
N LEU A 206 -5.57 1.94 -8.53
CA LEU A 206 -5.81 0.54 -8.84
C LEU A 206 -5.94 -0.30 -7.55
N THR A 207 -5.04 -0.08 -6.60
CA THR A 207 -5.05 -0.82 -5.33
C THR A 207 -6.32 -0.54 -4.52
N LEU A 208 -6.73 0.74 -4.45
CA LEU A 208 -7.93 1.17 -3.75
C LEU A 208 -9.20 0.53 -4.34
N LEU A 209 -9.32 0.55 -5.67
CA LEU A 209 -10.44 -0.08 -6.38
C LEU A 209 -10.46 -1.60 -6.17
N LEU A 210 -9.30 -2.26 -6.29
CA LEU A 210 -9.16 -3.70 -6.07
C LEU A 210 -9.58 -4.08 -4.65
N CYS A 211 -9.03 -3.42 -3.63
CA CYS A 211 -9.34 -3.73 -2.24
C CYS A 211 -10.81 -3.50 -1.90
N THR A 212 -11.42 -2.48 -2.50
CA THR A 212 -12.86 -2.21 -2.32
C THR A 212 -13.68 -3.34 -2.92
N TRP A 213 -13.36 -3.75 -4.14
CA TRP A 213 -14.04 -4.87 -4.78
C TRP A 213 -13.89 -6.17 -3.97
N LEU A 214 -12.68 -6.52 -3.54
CA LEU A 214 -12.42 -7.72 -2.75
C LEU A 214 -13.11 -7.70 -1.37
N LEU A 215 -13.19 -6.53 -0.73
CA LEU A 215 -13.90 -6.39 0.54
C LEU A 215 -15.41 -6.55 0.34
N MET A 216 -15.98 -5.90 -0.68
CA MET A 216 -17.40 -6.02 -0.99
C MET A 216 -17.78 -7.46 -1.34
N ASP A 217 -16.99 -8.14 -2.17
CA ASP A 217 -17.22 -9.54 -2.52
C ASP A 217 -17.21 -10.47 -1.29
N ALA A 218 -16.38 -10.15 -0.28
CA ALA A 218 -16.30 -10.91 0.96
C ALA A 218 -17.45 -10.63 1.96
N VAL A 219 -18.21 -9.55 1.79
CA VAL A 219 -19.32 -9.18 2.69
C VAL A 219 -20.65 -9.59 2.04
N PRO A 220 -21.37 -10.60 2.58
CA PRO A 220 -22.55 -11.19 1.92
C PRO A 220 -23.70 -10.22 1.64
N THR A 221 -23.84 -9.18 2.47
CA THR A 221 -24.91 -8.17 2.38
C THR A 221 -24.52 -6.96 1.54
N SER A 222 -23.28 -6.90 1.05
CA SER A 222 -22.81 -5.76 0.29
C SER A 222 -23.53 -5.68 -1.06
N GLN A 223 -23.89 -4.47 -1.45
CA GLN A 223 -24.44 -4.19 -2.78
C GLN A 223 -23.43 -3.37 -3.56
N ARG A 224 -23.44 -3.52 -4.89
CA ARG A 224 -22.61 -2.68 -5.77
C ARG A 224 -22.91 -1.20 -5.49
N SER A 225 -21.84 -0.42 -5.30
CA SER A 225 -21.95 1.03 -5.12
C SER A 225 -21.78 1.70 -6.48
N ASP A 226 -22.86 2.35 -6.95
CA ASP A 226 -22.82 3.14 -8.20
C ASP A 226 -21.77 4.25 -8.14
N VAL A 227 -21.54 4.80 -6.96
CA VAL A 227 -20.51 5.82 -6.71
C VAL A 227 -19.11 5.25 -6.88
N MET A 228 -18.84 4.04 -6.36
CA MET A 228 -17.55 3.37 -6.57
C MET A 228 -17.33 3.00 -8.03
N MET A 229 -18.39 2.62 -8.74
CA MET A 229 -18.32 2.36 -10.19
C MET A 229 -18.01 3.64 -10.97
N GLU A 230 -18.57 4.79 -10.57
CA GLU A 230 -18.24 6.08 -11.19
C GLU A 230 -16.78 6.49 -10.93
N LEU A 231 -16.28 6.29 -9.71
CA LEU A 231 -14.85 6.50 -9.41
C LEU A 231 -13.95 5.60 -10.26
N ALA A 232 -14.34 4.36 -10.50
CA ALA A 232 -13.60 3.45 -11.38
C ALA A 232 -13.56 3.95 -12.84
N ARG A 233 -14.68 4.49 -13.36
CA ARG A 233 -14.73 5.11 -14.69
C ARG A 233 -13.85 6.36 -14.78
N ARG A 234 -13.91 7.24 -13.79
CA ARG A 234 -13.06 8.42 -13.70
C ARG A 234 -11.58 8.05 -13.67
N HIS A 235 -11.20 7.04 -12.90
CA HIS A 235 -9.83 6.50 -12.92
C HIS A 235 -9.42 6.05 -14.32
N GLN A 236 -10.28 5.30 -15.03
CA GLN A 236 -9.98 4.85 -16.38
C GLN A 236 -9.79 6.03 -17.36
N ALA A 237 -10.59 7.09 -17.23
CA ALA A 237 -10.46 8.29 -18.05
C ALA A 237 -9.13 9.02 -17.81
N LEU A 238 -8.73 9.18 -16.53
CA LEU A 238 -7.44 9.77 -16.16
C LEU A 238 -6.27 8.93 -16.70
N TYR A 239 -6.29 7.62 -16.44
CA TYR A 239 -5.28 6.68 -16.94
C TYR A 239 -5.11 6.74 -18.47
N GLN A 240 -6.21 6.76 -19.22
CA GLN A 240 -6.15 6.83 -20.69
C GLN A 240 -5.69 8.18 -21.21
N ARG A 241 -5.99 9.28 -20.52
CA ARG A 241 -5.50 10.60 -20.88
C ARG A 241 -3.99 10.67 -20.70
N ASP A 242 -3.51 10.28 -19.53
CA ASP A 242 -2.11 10.47 -19.15
C ASP A 242 -1.16 9.53 -19.91
N ILE A 243 -1.60 8.31 -20.28
CA ILE A 243 -0.85 7.46 -21.22
C ILE A 243 -0.64 8.13 -22.58
N ARG A 244 -1.66 8.83 -23.09
CA ARG A 244 -1.55 9.50 -24.39
C ARG A 244 -0.55 10.64 -24.33
N LEU A 245 -0.57 11.42 -23.23
CA LEU A 245 0.40 12.48 -23.00
C LEU A 245 1.84 11.92 -22.94
N SER A 246 2.06 10.79 -22.26
CA SER A 246 3.39 10.14 -22.21
C SER A 246 3.89 9.54 -23.52
N ALA A 247 3.03 9.42 -24.55
CA ALA A 247 3.37 8.85 -25.86
C ALA A 247 3.58 9.92 -26.94
N GLU A 248 3.27 11.19 -26.64
CA GLU A 248 3.39 12.33 -27.55
C GLU A 248 4.65 13.17 -27.29
N ASP A 249 5.40 12.87 -26.22
CA ASP A 249 6.73 13.41 -25.88
C ASP A 249 7.87 12.47 -26.33
#